data_AF-A0A3P8A9K4-F1
#
_entry.id   AF-A0A3P8A9K4-F1
#
_cell.length_a   1.000
_cell.length_b   1.000
_cell.length_c   1.000
_cell.angle_alpha   90.00
_cell.angle_beta   90.00
_cell.angle_gamma   90.00
#
_symmetry.space_group_name_H-M   'P 1'
#
loop_
_entity.id
_entity.type
_entity.pdbx_description
1 polymer ?
#
loop_
_entity_poly.entity_id
_entity_poly.type
_entity_poly.pdbx_seq_one_letter_code
_entity_poly.pdbx_strand_id
1 'polypeptide(L)'
;MVTHSFSGYQSDYSYALLRSISVIGAVFYATEVVARVRFILSSQGAPIDRFIGAIFMSCFLAETTLGFSLVTHRVVYTLLPFKAERILTPSVLKIHLLAQAVFFIMLVSFMCTPLAGVMFCPVNLRRYYFNAKGTLVIIWMNKVCNYLVGISTVTAYTIVIGVLFFRGNITLRSSAEHRMMTQVSVDSIMYELY
;
A
#
# COMPACT_ATOMS: atom_id res chain seq x y z
N MET A 1 7.73 -22.82 -34.30
CA MET A 1 7.75 -22.67 -32.83
C MET A 1 7.33 -21.24 -32.54
N VAL A 2 6.06 -21.02 -32.17
CA VAL A 2 5.53 -19.69 -31.91
C VAL A 2 5.97 -19.32 -30.49
N THR A 3 7.01 -18.51 -30.38
CA THR A 3 7.37 -17.86 -29.12
C THR A 3 6.28 -16.85 -28.80
N HIS A 4 5.38 -17.21 -27.88
CA HIS A 4 4.50 -16.24 -27.24
C HIS A 4 5.39 -15.24 -26.49
N SER A 5 5.60 -14.07 -27.10
CA SER A 5 6.13 -12.89 -26.44
C SER A 5 5.20 -12.58 -25.26
N PHE A 6 5.71 -12.70 -24.03
CA PHE A 6 5.02 -12.17 -22.86
C PHE A 6 4.86 -10.66 -23.07
N SER A 7 3.59 -10.25 -23.21
CA SER A 7 3.10 -8.89 -23.42
C SER A 7 3.93 -7.83 -22.69
N GLY A 8 4.79 -7.13 -23.43
CA GLY A 8 5.69 -6.09 -22.95
C GLY A 8 5.01 -4.80 -22.48
N TYR A 9 3.68 -4.77 -22.35
CA TYR A 9 2.93 -3.60 -21.85
C TYR A 9 2.32 -3.84 -20.46
N GLN A 10 2.08 -5.09 -20.07
CA GLN A 10 1.49 -5.46 -18.77
C GLN A 10 2.51 -5.36 -17.61
N SER A 11 3.80 -5.37 -17.94
CA SER A 11 4.92 -5.19 -17.02
C SER A 11 4.97 -3.77 -16.45
N ASP A 12 4.76 -2.73 -17.26
CA ASP A 12 5.08 -1.35 -16.87
C ASP A 12 4.17 -0.79 -15.77
N TYR A 13 2.87 -1.10 -15.81
CA TYR A 13 1.92 -0.59 -14.82
C TYR A 13 2.15 -1.20 -13.43
N SER A 14 2.20 -2.53 -13.37
CA SER A 14 2.46 -3.25 -12.11
C SER A 14 3.87 -2.94 -11.58
N TYR A 15 4.86 -2.85 -12.46
CA TYR A 15 6.22 -2.49 -12.07
C TYR A 15 6.31 -1.06 -11.52
N ALA A 16 5.63 -0.09 -12.12
CA ALA A 16 5.61 1.28 -11.63
C ALA A 16 4.91 1.41 -10.26
N LEU A 17 3.80 0.68 -10.06
CA LEU A 17 3.13 0.62 -8.76
C LEU A 17 4.03 -0.03 -7.70
N LEU A 18 4.65 -1.17 -8.00
CA LEU A 18 5.58 -1.85 -7.10
C LEU A 18 6.77 -0.97 -6.74
N ARG A 19 7.35 -0.28 -7.74
CA ARG A 19 8.43 0.67 -7.50
C ARG A 19 7.98 1.80 -6.56
N SER A 20 6.76 2.28 -6.69
CA SER A 20 6.20 3.34 -5.83
C SER A 20 6.00 2.84 -4.40
N ILE A 21 5.50 1.62 -4.22
CA ILE A 21 5.40 0.95 -2.91
C ILE A 21 6.80 0.84 -2.29
N SER A 22 7.80 0.36 -3.03
CA SER A 22 9.17 0.24 -2.53
C SER A 22 9.77 1.58 -2.12
N VAL A 23 9.49 2.67 -2.84
CA VAL A 23 9.94 4.03 -2.47
C VAL A 23 9.30 4.47 -1.16
N ILE A 24 7.99 4.26 -0.99
CA ILE A 24 7.27 4.59 0.24
C ILE A 24 7.78 3.74 1.41
N GLY A 25 8.03 2.45 1.19
CA GLY A 25 8.62 1.55 2.17
C GLY A 25 10.04 1.97 2.59
N ALA A 26 10.85 2.46 1.66
CA ALA A 26 12.17 3.01 1.98
C ALA A 26 12.07 4.28 2.84
N VAL A 27 11.12 5.17 2.56
CA VAL A 27 10.85 6.37 3.38
C VAL A 27 10.37 5.98 4.77
N PHE A 28 9.48 4.99 4.86
CA PHE A 28 9.00 4.44 6.13
C PHE A 28 10.17 3.90 6.96
N TYR A 29 10.99 3.03 6.35
CA TYR A 29 12.15 2.43 7.02
C TYR A 29 13.15 3.47 7.50
N ALA A 30 13.50 4.45 6.67
CA ALA A 30 14.39 5.54 7.06
C ALA A 30 13.83 6.32 8.27
N THR A 31 12.53 6.56 8.29
CA THR A 31 11.86 7.24 9.41
C THR A 31 11.86 6.41 10.68
N GLU A 32 11.65 5.09 10.58
CA GLU A 32 11.74 4.16 11.71
C GLU A 32 13.16 4.09 12.29
N VAL A 33 14.19 4.13 11.45
CA VAL A 33 15.59 4.19 11.92
C VAL A 33 15.81 5.47 12.73
N VAL A 34 15.36 6.62 12.24
CA VAL A 34 15.44 7.90 12.97
C VAL A 34 14.68 7.81 14.30
N ALA A 35 13.48 7.23 14.31
CA ALA A 35 12.67 7.06 15.51
C ALA A 35 13.39 6.19 16.57
N ARG A 36 14.00 5.08 16.15
CA ARG A 36 14.76 4.18 17.05
C ARG A 36 16.05 4.81 17.57
N VAL A 37 16.78 5.55 16.75
CA VAL A 37 17.95 6.32 17.20
C VAL A 37 17.55 7.33 18.27
N ARG A 38 16.43 8.03 18.08
CA ARG A 38 15.92 8.98 19.07
C ARG A 38 15.43 8.33 20.36
N PHE A 39 14.87 7.12 20.28
CA PHE A 39 14.56 6.31 21.46
C PHE A 39 15.83 5.97 22.26
N ILE A 40 16.89 5.51 21.60
CA ILE A 40 18.17 5.18 22.26
C ILE A 40 18.77 6.43 22.93
N LEU A 41 18.72 7.58 22.24
CA LEU A 41 19.24 8.85 22.76
C LEU A 41 18.30 9.54 23.77
N SER A 42 17.11 8.99 24.02
CA SER A 42 16.06 9.61 24.86
C SER A 42 15.78 11.09 24.51
N SER A 43 15.96 11.46 23.24
CA SER A 43 15.90 12.84 22.77
C SER A 43 14.45 13.22 22.44
N GLN A 44 13.86 14.11 23.23
CA GLN A 44 12.49 14.58 23.08
C GLN A 44 12.42 15.83 22.20
N GLY A 45 11.39 15.94 21.37
CA GLY A 45 11.26 17.06 20.46
C GLY A 45 9.93 17.06 19.75
N ALA A 46 8.97 17.82 20.29
CA ALA A 46 7.59 17.90 19.78
C ALA A 46 7.46 18.07 18.24
N PRO A 47 8.24 18.93 17.55
CA PRO A 47 8.11 19.05 16.10
C PRO A 47 8.57 17.79 15.35
N ILE A 48 9.66 17.16 15.80
CA ILE A 48 10.21 15.97 15.16
C ILE A 48 9.35 14.74 15.49
N ASP A 49 8.85 14.64 16.72
CA ASP A 49 7.94 13.57 17.17
C ASP A 49 6.64 13.57 16.37
N ARG A 50 6.13 14.75 16.05
CA ARG A 50 4.98 14.94 15.16
C ARG A 50 5.32 14.57 13.72
N PHE A 51 6.47 14.98 13.22
CA PHE A 51 6.90 14.68 11.85
C PHE A 51 7.08 13.18 11.61
N ILE A 52 7.68 12.46 12.57
CA ILE A 52 7.84 11.00 12.53
C ILE A 52 6.47 10.31 12.49
N GLY A 53 5.54 10.71 13.36
CA GLY A 53 4.20 10.14 13.37
C GLY A 53 3.38 10.49 12.12
N ALA A 54 3.56 11.69 11.56
CA ALA A 54 2.96 12.10 10.29
C ALA A 54 3.43 11.23 9.13
N ILE A 55 4.74 11.03 8.98
CA ILE A 55 5.28 10.16 7.92
C ILE A 55 4.79 8.73 8.10
N PHE A 56 4.82 8.19 9.32
CA PHE A 56 4.35 6.83 9.60
C PHE A 56 2.92 6.62 9.08
N MET A 57 2.00 7.51 9.48
CA MET A 57 0.59 7.41 9.10
C MET A 57 0.39 7.62 7.60
N SER A 58 1.12 8.56 6.99
CA SER A 58 1.06 8.82 5.55
C SER A 58 1.58 7.66 4.71
N CYS A 59 2.71 7.06 5.11
CA CYS A 59 3.26 5.88 4.46
C CYS A 59 2.28 4.72 4.54
N PHE A 60 1.70 4.46 5.71
CA PHE A 60 0.73 3.39 5.91
C PHE A 60 -0.50 3.52 4.98
N LEU A 61 -1.12 4.71 4.96
CA LEU A 61 -2.29 4.95 4.10
C LEU A 61 -1.92 4.89 2.61
N ALA A 62 -0.77 5.44 2.23
CA ALA A 62 -0.34 5.47 0.84
C ALA A 62 0.05 4.07 0.32
N GLU A 63 0.70 3.25 1.14
CA GLU A 63 0.99 1.85 0.82
C GLU A 63 -0.30 1.05 0.67
N THR A 64 -1.26 1.25 1.57
CA THR A 64 -2.58 0.61 1.49
C THR A 64 -3.31 0.94 0.18
N THR A 65 -3.37 2.22 -0.22
CA THR A 65 -4.07 2.59 -1.45
C THR A 65 -3.36 2.06 -2.70
N LEU A 66 -2.03 2.06 -2.73
CA LEU A 66 -1.25 1.46 -3.83
C LEU A 66 -1.42 -0.07 -3.89
N GLY A 67 -1.42 -0.75 -2.74
CA GLY A 67 -1.70 -2.18 -2.65
C GLY A 67 -3.08 -2.53 -3.20
N PHE A 68 -4.09 -1.75 -2.82
CA PHE A 68 -5.45 -1.89 -3.37
C PHE A 68 -5.51 -1.66 -4.88
N SER A 69 -4.80 -0.65 -5.40
CA SER A 69 -4.69 -0.40 -6.85
C SER A 69 -4.06 -1.58 -7.59
N LEU A 70 -3.03 -2.20 -7.01
CA LEU A 70 -2.35 -3.35 -7.59
C LEU A 70 -3.28 -4.58 -7.64
N VAL A 71 -4.02 -4.83 -6.56
CA VAL A 71 -5.04 -5.88 -6.51
C VAL A 71 -6.14 -5.64 -7.54
N THR A 72 -6.66 -4.41 -7.62
CA THR A 72 -7.68 -4.02 -8.60
C THR A 72 -7.18 -4.22 -10.03
N HIS A 73 -5.94 -3.81 -10.31
CA HIS A 73 -5.29 -4.03 -11.61
C HIS A 73 -5.27 -5.52 -11.97
N ARG A 74 -4.85 -6.39 -11.05
CA ARG A 74 -4.83 -7.86 -11.28
C ARG A 74 -6.23 -8.42 -11.55
N VAL A 75 -7.25 -7.97 -10.83
CA VAL A 75 -8.64 -8.40 -11.04
C VAL A 75 -9.15 -7.96 -12.41
N VAL A 76 -8.92 -6.71 -12.81
CA VAL A 76 -9.36 -6.18 -14.12
C VAL A 76 -8.73 -6.95 -15.27
N TYR A 77 -7.43 -7.24 -15.21
CA TYR A 77 -6.74 -8.03 -16.24
C TYR A 77 -7.22 -9.48 -16.31
N THR A 78 -7.58 -10.08 -15.17
CA THR A 78 -8.07 -11.46 -15.11
C THR A 78 -9.49 -11.57 -15.68
N LEU A 79 -10.38 -10.66 -15.28
CA LEU A 79 -11.79 -10.67 -15.68
C LEU A 79 -12.00 -10.19 -17.12
N LEU A 80 -11.30 -9.11 -17.52
CA LEU A 80 -11.56 -8.38 -18.76
C LEU A 80 -10.29 -8.23 -19.64
N PRO A 81 -9.65 -9.33 -20.07
CA PRO A 81 -8.35 -9.27 -20.76
C PRO A 81 -8.37 -8.41 -22.04
N PHE A 82 -9.47 -8.44 -22.81
CA PHE A 82 -9.60 -7.68 -24.07
C PHE A 82 -9.96 -6.20 -23.88
N LYS A 83 -10.51 -5.82 -22.73
CA LYS A 83 -10.85 -4.41 -22.43
C LYS A 83 -9.83 -3.74 -21.51
N ALA A 84 -9.01 -4.51 -20.79
CA ALA A 84 -8.02 -4.03 -19.85
C ALA A 84 -7.01 -3.08 -20.51
N GLU A 85 -6.49 -3.44 -21.69
CA GLU A 85 -5.49 -2.62 -22.41
C GLU A 85 -6.04 -1.24 -22.84
N ARG A 86 -7.35 -1.13 -23.09
CA ARG A 86 -7.98 0.14 -23.44
C ARG A 86 -8.29 1.01 -22.22
N ILE A 87 -8.52 0.40 -21.06
CA ILE A 87 -8.86 1.10 -19.81
C ILE A 87 -7.58 1.54 -19.09
N LEU A 88 -6.58 0.66 -18.98
CA LEU A 88 -5.32 0.86 -18.26
C LEU A 88 -4.23 1.41 -19.19
N THR A 89 -4.47 2.63 -19.68
CA THR A 89 -3.51 3.35 -20.51
C THR A 89 -2.37 3.95 -19.66
N PRO A 90 -1.20 4.23 -20.25
CA PRO A 90 -0.07 4.84 -19.53
C PRO A 90 -0.40 6.24 -18.99
N SER A 91 -1.33 6.95 -19.63
CA SER A 91 -1.83 8.23 -19.14
C SER A 91 -2.58 8.07 -17.81
N VAL A 92 -3.40 7.03 -17.69
CA VAL A 92 -4.12 6.71 -16.43
C VAL A 92 -3.14 6.35 -15.33
N LEU A 93 -2.07 5.60 -15.63
CA LEU A 93 -1.01 5.31 -14.65
C LEU A 93 -0.33 6.59 -14.15
N LYS A 94 0.07 7.48 -15.06
CA LYS A 94 0.74 8.74 -14.70
C LYS A 94 -0.15 9.62 -13.83
N ILE A 95 -1.43 9.74 -14.20
CA ILE A 95 -2.42 10.49 -13.41
C ILE A 95 -2.61 9.86 -12.03
N HIS A 96 -2.70 8.53 -11.95
CA HIS A 96 -2.84 7.83 -10.69
C HIS A 96 -1.63 8.02 -9.77
N LEU A 97 -0.42 7.86 -10.30
CA LEU A 97 0.82 8.08 -9.54
C LEU A 97 0.96 9.54 -9.09
N LEU A 98 0.59 10.50 -9.94
CA LEU A 98 0.58 11.91 -9.56
C LEU A 98 -0.43 12.19 -8.44
N ALA A 99 -1.66 11.66 -8.58
CA ALA A 99 -2.68 11.80 -7.55
C ALA A 99 -2.23 11.19 -6.22
N GLN A 100 -1.55 10.04 -6.26
CA GLN A 100 -0.99 9.39 -5.09
C GLN A 100 0.12 10.22 -4.43
N ALA A 101 1.03 10.80 -5.22
CA ALA A 101 2.09 11.67 -4.70
C ALA A 101 1.52 12.92 -4.04
N VAL A 102 0.52 13.54 -4.68
CA VAL A 102 -0.19 14.72 -4.13
C VAL A 102 -0.94 14.34 -2.85
N PHE A 103 -1.63 13.20 -2.83
CA PHE A 103 -2.30 12.67 -1.64
C PHE A 103 -1.31 12.50 -0.47
N PHE A 104 -0.15 11.87 -0.72
CA PHE A 104 0.88 11.68 0.29
C PHE A 104 1.39 13.00 0.87
N ILE A 105 1.74 13.97 0.00
CA ILE A 105 2.24 15.29 0.42
C ILE A 105 1.19 16.05 1.23
N MET A 106 -0.07 16.04 0.79
CA MET A 106 -1.16 16.69 1.51
C MET A 106 -1.37 16.05 2.88
N LEU A 107 -1.31 14.72 2.98
CA LEU A 107 -1.53 14.02 4.23
C LEU A 107 -0.40 14.28 5.23
N VAL A 108 0.87 14.22 4.80
CA VAL A 108 2.01 14.61 5.65
C VAL A 108 1.86 16.05 6.13
N SER A 109 1.57 16.99 5.22
CA SER A 109 1.41 18.40 5.57
C SER A 109 0.29 18.62 6.58
N PHE A 110 -0.86 17.98 6.36
CA PHE A 110 -2.01 18.05 7.26
C PHE A 110 -1.69 17.51 8.67
N MET A 111 -1.01 16.38 8.77
CA MET A 111 -0.61 15.76 10.04
C MET A 111 0.45 16.57 10.81
N CYS A 112 1.23 17.38 10.10
CA CYS A 112 2.18 18.33 10.69
C CYS A 112 1.48 19.58 11.28
N THR A 113 0.24 19.87 10.90
CA THR A 113 -0.55 20.99 11.47
C THR A 113 -1.20 20.61 12.79
N PRO A 114 -1.41 21.54 13.75
CA PRO A 114 -2.08 21.28 15.04
C PRO A 114 -3.52 20.76 14.96
N LEU A 115 -4.09 20.59 13.76
CA LEU A 115 -5.48 20.19 13.53
C LEU A 115 -5.70 18.67 13.60
N ALA A 116 -4.67 17.89 13.26
CA ALA A 116 -4.70 16.42 13.28
C ALA A 116 -3.27 15.90 13.36
N GLY A 117 -3.08 14.64 13.77
CA GLY A 117 -1.76 14.03 13.73
C GLY A 117 -1.57 12.87 14.70
N VAL A 118 -0.55 12.09 14.36
CA VAL A 118 0.01 11.04 15.19
C VAL A 118 1.33 11.55 15.72
N MET A 119 1.59 11.37 17.01
CA MET A 119 2.86 11.72 17.63
C MET A 119 3.61 10.45 18.02
N PHE A 120 4.92 10.49 17.81
CA PHE A 120 5.84 9.46 18.28
C PHE A 120 6.31 9.77 19.71
N CYS A 121 6.21 8.80 20.62
CA CYS A 121 6.76 8.90 21.96
C CYS A 121 8.13 8.20 22.02
N PRO A 122 9.24 8.95 22.12
CA PRO A 122 10.58 8.36 22.15
C PRO A 122 10.90 7.63 23.46
N VAL A 123 10.07 7.73 24.50
CA VAL A 123 10.30 7.04 25.79
C VAL A 123 9.77 5.60 25.78
N ASN A 124 8.62 5.39 25.13
CA ASN A 124 7.92 4.10 25.14
C ASN A 124 7.89 3.42 23.76
N LEU A 125 8.52 4.04 22.74
CA LEU A 125 8.47 3.62 21.34
C LEU A 125 7.02 3.50 20.80
N ARG A 126 6.06 4.17 21.46
CA ARG A 126 4.63 4.12 21.14
C ARG A 126 4.23 5.33 20.30
N ARG A 127 3.27 5.12 19.41
CA ARG A 127 2.60 6.19 18.66
C ARG A 127 1.24 6.43 19.27
N TYR A 128 0.83 7.68 19.38
CA TYR A 128 -0.48 8.03 19.90
C TYR A 128 -1.12 9.13 19.07
N TYR A 129 -2.45 9.06 18.97
CA TYR A 129 -3.27 10.10 18.39
C TYR A 129 -3.44 11.21 19.43
N PHE A 130 -3.19 12.46 19.06
CA PHE A 130 -3.51 13.58 19.96
C PHE A 130 -4.96 14.04 19.73
N ASN A 131 -5.63 14.48 20.80
CA ASN A 131 -7.03 14.91 20.77
C ASN A 131 -7.17 16.24 20.00
N ALA A 132 -7.44 16.15 18.70
CA ALA A 132 -7.85 17.27 17.89
C ALA A 132 -9.02 16.89 16.98
N LYS A 133 -9.75 17.91 16.52
CA LYS A 133 -10.98 17.74 15.74
C LYS A 133 -10.74 16.94 14.45
N GLY A 134 -9.58 17.10 13.82
CA GLY A 134 -9.22 16.36 12.60
C GLY A 134 -8.73 14.93 12.84
N THR A 135 -8.37 14.57 14.09
CA THR A 135 -7.89 13.22 14.43
C THR A 135 -8.96 12.15 14.20
N LEU A 136 -10.25 12.49 14.35
CA LEU A 136 -11.36 11.57 14.06
C LEU A 136 -11.34 11.09 12.60
N VAL A 137 -11.05 12.01 11.66
CA VAL A 137 -10.95 11.68 10.23
C VAL A 137 -9.82 10.69 9.99
N ILE A 138 -8.69 10.87 10.68
CA ILE A 138 -7.53 10.00 10.54
C ILE A 138 -7.80 8.60 11.09
N ILE A 139 -8.44 8.51 12.26
CA ILE A 139 -8.83 7.22 12.85
C ILE A 139 -9.82 6.51 11.93
N TRP A 140 -10.78 7.25 11.35
CA TRP A 140 -11.73 6.69 10.40
C TRP A 140 -11.04 6.19 9.13
N MET A 141 -10.13 6.99 8.54
CA MET A 141 -9.32 6.57 7.39
C MET A 141 -8.50 5.32 7.70
N ASN A 142 -7.86 5.25 8.87
CA ASN A 142 -7.11 4.08 9.30
C ASN A 142 -8.00 2.82 9.35
N LYS A 143 -9.16 2.95 9.97
CA LYS A 143 -10.14 1.86 10.10
C LYS A 143 -10.60 1.38 8.72
N VAL A 144 -10.95 2.30 7.83
CA VAL A 144 -11.36 1.98 6.45
C VAL A 144 -10.22 1.29 5.70
N CYS A 145 -8.99 1.79 5.79
CA CYS A 145 -7.82 1.20 5.16
C CYS A 145 -7.55 -0.23 5.65
N ASN A 146 -7.59 -0.47 6.96
CA ASN A 146 -7.45 -1.81 7.52
C ASN A 146 -8.51 -2.79 7.00
N TYR A 147 -9.78 -2.38 6.96
CA TYR A 147 -10.84 -3.20 6.38
C TYR A 147 -10.65 -3.42 4.87
N LEU A 148 -10.21 -2.38 4.13
CA LEU A 148 -9.95 -2.50 2.71
C LEU A 148 -8.82 -3.49 2.43
N VAL A 149 -7.71 -3.47 3.18
CA VAL A 149 -6.62 -4.43 3.02
C VAL A 149 -7.13 -5.86 3.26
N GLY A 150 -7.80 -6.09 4.39
CA GLY A 150 -8.30 -7.43 4.74
C GLY A 150 -9.33 -7.96 3.74
N ILE A 151 -10.34 -7.15 3.40
CA ILE A 151 -11.42 -7.59 2.51
C ILE A 151 -10.92 -7.70 1.07
N SER A 152 -10.19 -6.70 0.56
CA SER A 152 -9.79 -6.67 -0.85
C SER A 152 -8.83 -7.79 -1.22
N THR A 153 -7.88 -8.12 -0.33
CA THR A 153 -6.95 -9.23 -0.59
C THR A 153 -7.72 -10.54 -0.63
N VAL A 154 -8.49 -10.85 0.41
CA VAL A 154 -9.25 -12.12 0.48
C VAL A 154 -10.23 -12.25 -0.70
N THR A 155 -11.04 -11.23 -0.98
CA THR A 155 -12.02 -11.30 -2.07
C THR A 155 -11.38 -11.32 -3.45
N ALA A 156 -10.39 -10.47 -3.72
CA ALA A 156 -9.77 -10.41 -5.04
C ALA A 156 -9.04 -11.70 -5.39
N TYR A 157 -8.28 -12.29 -4.46
CA TYR A 157 -7.59 -13.55 -4.73
C TYR A 157 -8.56 -14.72 -4.85
N THR A 158 -9.64 -14.74 -4.07
CA THR A 158 -10.73 -15.73 -4.25
C THR A 158 -11.36 -15.62 -5.64
N ILE A 159 -11.62 -14.41 -6.13
CA ILE A 159 -12.16 -14.16 -7.47
C ILE A 159 -11.15 -14.60 -8.55
N VAL A 160 -9.87 -14.22 -8.42
CA VAL A 160 -8.84 -14.60 -9.38
C VAL A 160 -8.69 -16.11 -9.48
N ILE A 161 -8.61 -16.81 -8.34
CA ILE A 161 -8.53 -18.28 -8.28
C ILE A 161 -9.80 -18.90 -8.86
N GLY A 162 -10.98 -18.42 -8.47
CA GLY A 162 -12.26 -18.94 -8.96
C GLY A 162 -12.39 -18.80 -10.49
N VAL A 163 -12.00 -17.66 -11.04
CA VAL A 163 -12.04 -17.41 -12.49
C VAL A 163 -11.04 -18.26 -13.25
N LEU A 164 -9.82 -18.41 -12.71
CA LEU A 164 -8.81 -19.27 -13.30
C LEU A 164 -9.26 -20.75 -13.27
N PHE A 165 -9.90 -21.18 -12.19
CA PHE A 165 -10.45 -22.53 -12.04
C PHE A 165 -11.56 -22.78 -13.06
N PHE A 166 -12.50 -21.84 -13.18
CA PHE A 166 -13.62 -21.96 -14.10
C PHE A 166 -13.19 -21.94 -15.58
N ARG A 167 -12.11 -21.22 -15.90
CA ARG A 167 -11.51 -21.21 -17.25
C ARG A 167 -10.68 -22.45 -17.57
N GLY A 168 -10.52 -23.39 -16.61
CA GLY A 168 -9.72 -24.61 -16.81
C GLY A 168 -8.21 -24.36 -16.98
N ASN A 169 -7.74 -23.15 -16.68
CA ASN A 169 -6.33 -22.75 -16.86
C ASN A 169 -5.45 -23.08 -15.66
N ILE A 170 -6.03 -23.54 -14.53
CA ILE A 170 -5.24 -23.98 -13.38
C ILE A 170 -4.78 -25.41 -13.64
N THR A 171 -3.59 -25.52 -14.22
CA THR A 171 -2.73 -26.66 -13.87
C THR A 171 -1.98 -26.23 -12.62
N LEU A 172 -2.32 -26.79 -11.45
CA LEU A 172 -1.61 -26.66 -10.16
C LEU A 172 -0.18 -27.25 -10.23
N ARG A 173 0.57 -26.86 -11.26
CA ARG A 173 1.87 -27.40 -11.65
C ARG A 173 2.91 -26.29 -11.82
N SER A 174 2.48 -25.03 -11.98
CA SER A 174 3.39 -23.89 -12.13
C SER A 174 3.80 -23.30 -10.78
N SER A 175 5.10 -23.31 -10.49
CA SER A 175 5.66 -22.78 -9.23
C SER A 175 5.45 -21.27 -9.05
N ALA A 176 5.19 -20.54 -10.15
CA ALA A 176 4.93 -19.11 -10.12
C ALA A 176 3.58 -18.75 -9.46
N GLU A 177 2.55 -19.59 -9.65
CA GLU A 177 1.21 -19.36 -9.08
C GLU A 177 1.21 -19.59 -7.56
N HIS A 178 1.97 -20.59 -7.10
CA HIS A 178 2.19 -20.82 -5.67
C HIS A 178 2.96 -19.67 -5.01
N ARG A 179 4.02 -19.16 -5.64
CA ARG A 179 4.81 -18.03 -5.09
C ARG A 179 3.96 -16.76 -4.93
N MET A 180 3.05 -16.50 -5.87
CA MET A 180 2.14 -15.35 -5.77
C MET A 180 1.12 -15.53 -4.65
N MET A 181 0.58 -16.74 -4.44
CA MET A 181 -0.29 -17.04 -3.30
C MET A 181 0.45 -16.93 -1.95
N THR A 182 1.70 -17.41 -1.88
CA THR A 182 2.47 -17.34 -0.62
C THR A 182 2.80 -15.90 -0.25
N GLN A 183 3.19 -15.07 -1.23
CA GLN A 183 3.50 -13.66 -0.98
C GLN A 183 2.30 -12.90 -0.41
N VAL A 184 1.11 -13.17 -0.95
CA VAL A 184 -0.15 -12.55 -0.51
C VAL A 184 -0.56 -13.02 0.89
N SER A 185 -0.47 -14.32 1.16
CA SER A 185 -0.80 -14.84 2.49
C SER A 185 0.14 -14.26 3.56
N VAL A 186 1.42 -14.10 3.23
CA VAL A 186 2.39 -13.48 4.14
C VAL A 186 2.08 -12.00 4.35
N ASP A 187 1.79 -11.24 3.29
CA ASP A 187 1.44 -9.81 3.41
C ASP A 187 0.17 -9.63 4.25
N SER A 188 -0.90 -10.40 3.98
CA SER A 188 -2.16 -10.33 4.74
C SER A 188 -1.99 -10.67 6.23
N ILE A 189 -1.17 -11.69 6.56
CA ILE A 189 -0.88 -12.04 7.96
C ILE A 189 -0.02 -10.96 8.63
N MET A 190 0.91 -10.34 7.91
CA MET A 190 1.77 -9.29 8.48
C MET A 190 1.00 -8.00 8.80
N TYR A 191 -0.03 -7.66 8.00
CA TYR A 191 -0.92 -6.52 8.27
C TYR A 191 -1.89 -6.77 9.44
N GLU A 192 -2.27 -8.02 9.72
CA GLU A 192 -3.15 -8.37 10.85
C GLU A 192 -2.42 -8.28 12.21
N LEU A 193 -1.09 -8.25 12.20
CA LEU A 193 -0.22 -8.16 13.38
C LEU A 193 0.22 -6.72 13.75
N TYR A 194 -0.18 -5.70 12.97
CA TYR A 194 0.16 -4.28 13.18
C TYR A 194 -1.07 -3.43 13.54
#